data_AF-A0A956MMQ7-F1
#
_entry.id   AF-A0A956MMQ7-F1
#
_cell.length_a   1.000
_cell.length_b   1.000
_cell.length_c   1.000
_cell.angle_alpha   90.00
_cell.angle_beta   90.00
_cell.angle_gamma   90.00
#
_symmetry.space_group_name_H-M   'P 1'
#
loop_
_entity.id
_entity.type
_entity.pdbx_description
1 polymer ?
#
loop_
_entity_poly.entity_id
_entity_poly.type
_entity_poly.pdbx_seq_one_letter_code
_entity_poly.pdbx_strand_id
1 'polypeptide(L)'
;MNRIFFSALGLLIMLALLAGNYWIFQTAFSVDYLEWYLKNGALFGIATTACSLVWGNMREHAGLISANPWNYLGSYLQLIGLPIYTFGTHLKSDDQKTVQRPLFDSLMTVILFTSICAVLLLWLIVVVPLQYFVYLIVGAPGRLMRNSQRQAIAMFRHSRLEVKEIGREEPLPQGWWHASLADKPVAITGLFSSLFFLVVKSLL
;
A
#
# COMPACT_ATOMS: atom_id res chain seq x y z
N MET A 1 14.65 -13.04 -22.13
CA MET A 1 14.07 -11.93 -22.92
C MET A 1 12.73 -11.43 -22.35
N ASN A 2 11.81 -12.31 -21.96
CA ASN A 2 10.45 -11.91 -21.56
C ASN A 2 10.35 -10.98 -20.33
N ARG A 3 11.18 -11.15 -19.28
CA ARG A 3 11.08 -10.35 -18.04
C ARG A 3 11.36 -8.85 -18.24
N ILE A 4 12.33 -8.50 -19.08
CA ILE A 4 12.69 -7.10 -19.35
C ILE A 4 11.57 -6.45 -20.17
N PHE A 5 11.08 -7.15 -21.20
CA PHE A 5 9.97 -6.68 -22.01
C PHE A 5 8.72 -6.38 -21.18
N PHE A 6 8.31 -7.31 -20.31
CA PHE A 6 7.17 -7.06 -19.42
C PHE A 6 7.44 -5.86 -18.51
N SER A 7 8.61 -5.78 -17.89
CA SER A 7 8.94 -4.64 -17.01
C SER A 7 8.86 -3.30 -17.76
N ALA A 8 9.37 -3.23 -19.00
CA ALA A 8 9.27 -2.05 -19.84
C ALA A 8 7.83 -1.69 -20.19
N LEU A 9 6.99 -2.68 -20.51
CA LEU A 9 5.57 -2.46 -20.79
C LEU A 9 4.82 -1.92 -19.56
N GLY A 10 5.11 -2.45 -18.37
CA GLY A 10 4.51 -1.96 -17.13
C GLY A 10 4.92 -0.51 -16.84
N LEU A 11 6.19 -0.15 -17.06
CA LEU A 11 6.64 1.24 -16.97
C LEU A 11 5.93 2.15 -17.98
N LEU A 12 5.76 1.69 -19.22
CA LEU A 12 5.06 2.44 -20.26
C LEU A 12 3.61 2.74 -19.86
N ILE A 13 2.91 1.77 -19.26
CA ILE A 13 1.55 1.97 -18.73
C ILE A 13 1.54 3.02 -17.61
N MET A 14 2.50 2.96 -16.68
CA MET A 14 2.59 3.94 -15.59
C MET A 14 2.86 5.35 -16.11
N LEU A 15 3.73 5.50 -17.12
CA LEU A 15 4.00 6.77 -17.78
C LEU A 15 2.78 7.29 -18.56
N ALA A 16 2.06 6.41 -19.24
CA ALA A 16 0.83 6.78 -19.94
C ALA A 16 -0.25 7.26 -18.97
N LEU A 17 -0.42 6.59 -17.82
CA LEU A 17 -1.34 7.04 -16.77
C LEU A 17 -0.92 8.40 -16.19
N LEU A 18 0.37 8.62 -15.96
CA LEU A 18 0.87 9.92 -15.51
C LEU A 18 0.60 11.03 -16.52
N ALA A 19 0.86 10.79 -17.80
CA ALA A 19 0.57 11.75 -18.86
C ALA A 19 -0.94 12.05 -18.96
N GLY A 20 -1.78 11.01 -18.82
CA GLY A 20 -3.23 11.15 -18.76
C GLY A 20 -3.69 11.99 -17.57
N ASN A 21 -3.18 11.72 -16.36
CA ASN A 21 -3.50 12.50 -15.17
C ASN A 21 -3.06 13.95 -15.31
N TYR A 22 -1.84 14.19 -15.81
CA TYR A 22 -1.35 15.54 -16.06
C TYR A 22 -2.29 16.31 -17.01
N TRP A 23 -2.67 15.69 -18.13
CA TRP A 23 -3.58 16.29 -19.10
C TRP A 23 -4.97 16.56 -18.52
N ILE A 24 -5.55 15.62 -17.75
CA ILE A 24 -6.85 15.78 -17.10
C ILE A 24 -6.81 16.91 -16.07
N PHE A 25 -5.79 16.95 -15.21
CA PHE A 25 -5.66 17.99 -14.18
C PHE A 25 -5.51 19.38 -14.78
N GLN A 26 -4.69 19.50 -15.81
CA GLN A 26 -4.50 20.76 -16.51
C GLN A 26 -5.79 21.22 -17.22
N THR A 27 -6.50 20.31 -17.90
CA THR A 27 -7.65 20.66 -18.74
C THR A 27 -8.94 20.84 -17.93
N ALA A 28 -9.22 19.94 -17.00
CA ALA A 28 -10.50 19.92 -16.26
C ALA A 28 -10.46 20.73 -14.96
N PHE A 29 -9.29 20.87 -14.33
CA PHE A 29 -9.16 21.51 -13.02
C PHE A 29 -8.30 22.77 -13.04
N SER A 30 -7.57 23.04 -14.13
CA SER A 30 -6.62 24.15 -14.23
C SER A 30 -5.57 24.15 -13.10
N VAL A 31 -5.19 22.95 -12.66
CA VAL A 31 -4.19 22.73 -11.59
C VAL A 31 -3.06 21.88 -12.16
N ASP A 32 -1.82 22.19 -11.79
CA ASP A 32 -0.69 21.33 -12.11
C ASP A 32 -0.75 20.02 -11.30
N TYR A 33 -0.74 18.89 -11.99
CA TYR A 33 -0.87 17.58 -11.35
C TYR A 33 0.28 17.29 -10.37
N LEU A 34 1.51 17.69 -10.73
CA LEU A 34 2.67 17.46 -9.88
C LEU A 34 2.63 18.33 -8.63
N GLU A 35 2.27 19.61 -8.76
CA GLU A 35 2.07 20.53 -7.64
C GLU A 35 0.98 20.02 -6.70
N TRP A 36 -0.18 19.61 -7.24
CA TRP A 36 -1.25 19.01 -6.46
C TRP A 36 -0.76 17.77 -5.70
N TYR A 37 -0.01 16.89 -6.38
CA TYR A 37 0.51 15.70 -5.75
C TYR A 37 1.52 16.03 -4.64
N LEU A 38 2.44 16.97 -4.88
CA LEU A 38 3.44 17.41 -3.89
C LEU A 38 2.78 18.00 -2.65
N LYS A 39 1.73 18.81 -2.84
CA LYS A 39 0.95 19.41 -1.74
C LYS A 39 0.28 18.36 -0.85
N ASN A 40 -0.14 17.22 -1.42
CA ASN A 40 -0.89 16.17 -0.74
C ASN A 40 -0.06 14.90 -0.43
N GLY A 41 1.18 14.81 -0.92
CA GLY A 41 1.99 13.58 -0.88
C GLY A 41 2.24 13.07 0.54
N ALA A 42 2.37 13.98 1.52
CA ALA A 42 2.52 13.61 2.93
C ALA A 42 1.28 12.87 3.46
N LEU A 43 0.08 13.34 3.10
CA LEU A 43 -1.18 12.67 3.44
C LEU A 43 -1.25 11.29 2.79
N PHE A 44 -0.80 11.15 1.54
CA PHE A 44 -0.84 9.86 0.86
C PHE A 44 0.04 8.79 1.51
N GLY A 45 1.22 9.18 1.98
CA GLY A 45 2.09 8.27 2.74
C GLY A 45 1.48 7.88 4.09
N ILE A 46 0.81 8.80 4.80
CA ILE A 46 0.12 8.53 6.07
C ILE A 46 -1.05 7.58 5.82
N ALA A 47 -1.87 7.86 4.81
CA ALA A 47 -2.99 7.01 4.43
C ALA A 47 -2.52 5.59 4.08
N THR A 48 -1.45 5.47 3.28
CA THR A 48 -0.87 4.15 2.95
C THR A 48 -0.36 3.43 4.20
N THR A 49 0.28 4.17 5.12
CA THR A 49 0.75 3.62 6.40
C THR A 49 -0.42 3.12 7.25
N ALA A 50 -1.44 3.95 7.45
CA ALA A 50 -2.64 3.59 8.20
C ALA A 50 -3.35 2.38 7.59
N CYS A 51 -3.59 2.40 6.28
CA CYS A 51 -4.16 1.26 5.56
C CYS A 51 -3.33 0.00 5.76
N SER A 52 -2.00 0.08 5.68
CA SER A 52 -1.13 -1.08 5.86
C SER A 52 -1.10 -1.64 7.28
N LEU A 53 -1.45 -0.82 8.29
CA LEU A 53 -1.55 -1.26 9.68
C LEU A 53 -2.91 -1.89 9.98
N VAL A 54 -3.97 -1.40 9.32
CA VAL A 54 -5.34 -1.94 9.44
C VAL A 54 -5.48 -3.24 8.66
N TRP A 55 -4.87 -3.33 7.48
CA TRP A 55 -4.85 -4.55 6.67
C TRP A 55 -3.87 -5.54 7.29
N GLY A 56 -4.41 -6.53 8.01
CA GLY A 56 -3.61 -7.61 8.59
C GLY A 56 -2.69 -8.27 7.57
N ASN A 57 -1.48 -8.63 8.01
CA ASN A 57 -0.50 -9.40 7.24
C ASN A 57 0.00 -8.76 5.92
N MET A 58 0.14 -7.43 5.89
CA MET A 58 0.79 -6.71 4.77
C MET A 58 2.25 -7.11 4.46
N ARG A 59 2.87 -7.94 5.31
CA ARG A 59 4.15 -8.60 5.03
C ARG A 59 4.10 -9.44 3.75
N GLU A 60 2.95 -10.07 3.49
CA GLU A 60 2.74 -10.91 2.29
C GLU A 60 2.54 -10.07 1.02
N HIS A 61 2.01 -8.86 1.16
CA HIS A 61 1.74 -7.93 0.05
C HIS A 61 2.89 -6.97 -0.25
N ALA A 62 4.14 -7.40 -0.04
CA ALA A 62 5.32 -6.58 -0.34
C ALA A 62 5.50 -6.27 -1.84
N GLY A 63 4.63 -6.79 -2.72
CA GLY A 63 4.51 -6.30 -4.08
C GLY A 63 4.05 -4.84 -4.18
N LEU A 64 3.37 -4.29 -3.16
CA LEU A 64 2.97 -2.87 -3.08
C LEU A 64 4.15 -1.88 -3.05
N ILE A 65 5.37 -2.36 -2.82
CA ILE A 65 6.61 -1.56 -2.87
C ILE A 65 7.61 -2.14 -3.89
N SER A 66 7.15 -3.01 -4.78
CA SER A 66 7.97 -3.71 -5.78
C SER A 66 8.64 -2.74 -6.73
N ALA A 67 9.90 -3.03 -7.09
CA ALA A 67 10.60 -2.33 -8.17
C ALA A 67 10.17 -2.80 -9.56
N ASN A 68 9.47 -3.93 -9.66
CA ASN A 68 8.83 -4.37 -10.90
C ASN A 68 7.41 -3.76 -10.98
N PRO A 69 7.09 -3.02 -12.05
CA PRO A 69 5.83 -2.29 -12.18
C PRO A 69 4.60 -3.19 -12.28
N TRP A 70 4.72 -4.38 -12.88
CA TRP A 70 3.61 -5.33 -12.95
C TRP A 70 3.27 -5.93 -11.60
N ASN A 71 4.29 -6.33 -10.83
CA ASN A 71 4.08 -6.80 -9.47
C ASN A 71 3.48 -5.69 -8.59
N TYR A 72 3.92 -4.44 -8.79
CA TYR A 72 3.39 -3.28 -8.09
C TYR A 72 1.91 -3.05 -8.43
N LEU A 73 1.58 -2.91 -9.72
CA LEU A 73 0.22 -2.68 -10.18
C LEU A 73 -0.71 -3.84 -9.82
N GLY A 74 -0.25 -5.09 -10.01
CA GLY A 74 -0.98 -6.29 -9.63
C GLY A 74 -1.28 -6.35 -8.14
N SER A 75 -0.35 -5.89 -7.28
CA SER A 75 -0.59 -5.84 -5.83
C SER A 75 -1.62 -4.79 -5.45
N TYR A 76 -1.62 -3.62 -6.11
CA TYR A 76 -2.67 -2.62 -5.89
C TYR A 76 -4.03 -3.08 -6.41
N LEU A 77 -4.08 -3.78 -7.55
CA LEU A 77 -5.31 -4.40 -8.05
C LEU A 77 -5.85 -5.45 -7.07
N GLN A 78 -4.98 -6.29 -6.49
CA GLN A 78 -5.38 -7.23 -5.44
C GLN A 78 -5.90 -6.53 -4.18
N LEU A 79 -5.22 -5.46 -3.75
CA LEU A 79 -5.63 -4.66 -2.59
C LEU A 79 -7.03 -4.08 -2.77
N ILE A 80 -7.34 -3.58 -3.96
CA ILE A 80 -8.65 -2.99 -4.30
C ILE A 80 -9.70 -4.06 -4.57
N GLY A 81 -9.29 -5.20 -5.13
CA GLY A 81 -10.17 -6.34 -5.39
C GLY A 81 -10.64 -7.03 -4.11
N LEU A 82 -9.87 -6.98 -3.03
CA LEU A 82 -10.20 -7.69 -1.80
C LEU A 82 -11.52 -7.21 -1.16
N PRO A 83 -11.78 -5.89 -0.96
CA PRO A 83 -13.09 -5.42 -0.50
C PRO A 83 -14.26 -5.86 -1.36
N ILE A 84 -14.08 -5.88 -2.69
CA ILE A 84 -15.11 -6.32 -3.65
C ILE A 84 -15.39 -7.81 -3.46
N TYR A 85 -14.33 -8.60 -3.32
CA TYR A 85 -14.44 -10.02 -3.07
C TYR A 85 -15.11 -10.30 -1.72
N THR A 86 -14.65 -9.69 -0.63
CA THR A 86 -15.20 -9.90 0.72
C THR A 86 -16.67 -9.47 0.79
N PHE A 87 -17.02 -8.32 0.22
CA PHE A 87 -18.40 -7.88 0.14
C PHE A 87 -19.27 -8.88 -0.64
N GLY A 88 -18.79 -9.36 -1.79
CA GLY A 88 -19.47 -10.41 -2.56
C GLY A 88 -19.65 -11.71 -1.78
N THR A 89 -18.68 -12.10 -0.93
CA THR A 89 -18.82 -13.27 -0.06
C THR A 89 -19.88 -13.07 1.03
N HIS A 90 -19.98 -11.87 1.62
CA HIS A 90 -21.01 -11.56 2.61
C HIS A 90 -22.42 -11.47 2.02
N LEU A 91 -22.55 -11.10 0.74
CA LEU A 91 -23.82 -11.14 0.02
C LEU A 91 -24.24 -12.59 -0.31
N LYS A 92 -23.30 -13.48 -0.62
CA LYS A 92 -23.58 -14.89 -0.92
C LYS A 92 -23.88 -15.74 0.33
N SER A 93 -23.36 -15.34 1.49
CA SER A 93 -23.50 -16.11 2.73
C SER A 93 -24.90 -16.08 3.36
N ASP A 94 -25.91 -15.48 2.70
CA ASP A 94 -27.26 -15.28 3.25
C ASP A 94 -28.15 -16.55 3.22
N ASP A 95 -27.60 -17.70 2.85
CA ASP A 95 -28.33 -18.96 2.70
C ASP A 95 -28.60 -19.69 4.04
N GLN A 96 -28.14 -19.15 5.17
CA GLN A 96 -28.34 -19.79 6.48
C GLN A 96 -28.75 -18.79 7.58
N LYS A 97 -30.05 -18.81 7.90
CA LYS A 97 -30.77 -18.19 9.02
C LYS A 97 -31.35 -16.80 8.74
N THR A 98 -32.67 -16.75 8.78
CA THR A 98 -33.62 -15.64 8.68
C THR A 98 -33.38 -14.53 9.73
N VAL A 99 -32.25 -13.83 9.66
CA VAL A 99 -32.09 -12.53 10.32
C VAL A 99 -32.58 -11.49 9.33
N GLN A 100 -33.74 -10.89 9.59
CA GLN A 100 -34.23 -9.77 8.79
C GLN A 100 -33.21 -8.62 8.85
N ARG A 101 -32.53 -8.35 7.74
CA ARG A 101 -31.63 -7.20 7.62
C ARG A 101 -32.49 -5.94 7.46
N PRO A 102 -32.30 -4.89 8.28
CA PRO A 102 -32.99 -3.62 8.06
C PRO A 102 -32.70 -3.09 6.65
N LEU A 103 -33.74 -2.61 5.96
CA LEU A 103 -33.59 -2.03 4.61
C LEU A 103 -32.62 -0.83 4.62
N PHE A 104 -32.66 -0.04 5.69
CA PHE A 104 -31.76 1.08 5.88
C PHE A 104 -30.29 0.65 5.91
N ASP A 105 -29.94 -0.38 6.69
CA ASP A 105 -28.57 -0.87 6.79
C ASP A 105 -28.07 -1.41 5.45
N SER A 106 -28.93 -2.11 4.71
CA SER A 106 -28.60 -2.58 3.36
C SER A 106 -28.33 -1.42 2.39
N LEU A 107 -29.20 -0.40 2.39
CA LEU A 107 -29.03 0.78 1.54
C LEU A 107 -27.75 1.56 1.88
N MET A 108 -27.52 1.80 3.18
CA MET A 108 -26.31 2.49 3.65
C MET A 108 -25.05 1.70 3.31
N THR A 109 -25.10 0.37 3.43
CA THR A 109 -23.98 -0.51 3.08
C THR A 109 -23.65 -0.40 1.60
N VAL A 110 -24.65 -0.44 0.70
CA VAL A 110 -24.43 -0.31 -0.75
C VAL A 110 -23.81 1.05 -1.08
N ILE A 111 -24.38 2.15 -0.56
CA ILE A 111 -23.87 3.51 -0.82
C ILE A 111 -22.41 3.65 -0.33
N LEU A 112 -22.13 3.22 0.89
CA LEU A 112 -20.79 3.33 1.48
C LEU A 112 -19.80 2.46 0.71
N PHE A 113 -20.17 1.22 0.39
CA PHE A 113 -19.32 0.28 -0.31
C PHE A 113 -18.99 0.76 -1.73
N THR A 114 -19.98 1.25 -2.47
CA THR A 114 -19.79 1.85 -3.80
C THR A 114 -18.87 3.08 -3.72
N SER A 115 -19.05 3.92 -2.71
CA SER A 115 -18.19 5.10 -2.49
C SER A 115 -16.74 4.71 -2.21
N ILE A 116 -16.52 3.70 -1.35
CA ILE A 116 -15.17 3.17 -1.06
C ILE A 116 -14.53 2.62 -2.34
N CYS A 117 -15.27 1.85 -3.14
CA CYS A 117 -14.77 1.32 -4.40
C CYS A 117 -14.39 2.45 -5.38
N ALA A 118 -15.23 3.48 -5.51
CA ALA A 118 -14.94 4.63 -6.35
C ALA A 118 -13.67 5.37 -5.91
N VAL A 119 -13.51 5.60 -4.60
CA VAL A 119 -12.32 6.25 -4.02
C VAL A 119 -11.06 5.40 -4.27
N LEU A 120 -11.14 4.09 -4.07
CA LEU A 120 -10.02 3.18 -4.31
C LEU A 120 -9.61 3.12 -5.78
N LEU A 121 -10.58 3.13 -6.71
CA LEU A 121 -10.32 3.18 -8.15
C LEU A 121 -9.71 4.53 -8.56
N LEU A 122 -10.23 5.63 -8.02
CA LEU A 122 -9.64 6.95 -8.24
C LEU A 122 -8.21 7.00 -7.71
N TRP A 123 -7.95 6.45 -6.53
CA TRP A 123 -6.61 6.34 -5.96
C TRP A 123 -5.67 5.53 -6.86
N LEU A 124 -6.13 4.39 -7.39
CA LEU A 124 -5.37 3.55 -8.32
C LEU A 124 -4.96 4.29 -9.60
N ILE A 125 -5.87 5.09 -10.14
CA ILE A 125 -5.64 5.78 -11.42
C ILE A 125 -4.82 7.04 -11.19
N VAL A 126 -5.15 7.81 -10.15
CA VAL A 126 -4.55 9.13 -9.90
C VAL A 126 -3.26 8.99 -9.11
N VAL A 127 -3.30 8.42 -7.90
CA VAL A 127 -2.18 8.50 -6.95
C VAL A 127 -1.11 7.43 -7.23
N VAL A 128 -1.53 6.19 -7.44
CA VAL A 128 -0.63 5.02 -7.54
C VAL A 128 0.45 5.15 -8.63
N PRO A 129 0.20 5.74 -9.82
CA PRO A 129 1.22 5.89 -10.86
C PRO A 129 2.41 6.74 -10.42
N LEU A 130 2.17 7.88 -9.76
CA LEU A 130 3.26 8.74 -9.29
C LEU A 130 3.90 8.18 -8.01
N GLN A 131 3.08 7.58 -7.14
CA GLN A 131 3.52 6.91 -5.92
C GLN A 131 4.53 5.79 -6.21
N TYR A 132 4.42 5.10 -7.35
CA TYR A 132 5.39 4.10 -7.77
C TYR A 132 6.82 4.65 -7.84
N PHE A 133 7.01 5.81 -8.47
CA PHE A 133 8.33 6.42 -8.61
C PHE A 133 8.88 6.89 -7.27
N VAL A 134 8.01 7.41 -6.40
CA VAL A 134 8.39 7.72 -5.02
C VAL A 134 8.84 6.45 -4.30
N TYR A 135 8.10 5.36 -4.43
CA TYR A 135 8.36 4.08 -3.75
C TYR A 135 9.56 3.35 -4.32
N LEU A 136 9.95 3.61 -5.57
CA LEU A 136 11.25 3.18 -6.10
C LEU A 136 12.39 3.77 -5.28
N ILE A 137 12.29 5.02 -4.85
CA ILE A 137 13.33 5.68 -4.07
C ILE A 137 13.19 5.31 -2.59
N VAL A 138 12.07 5.70 -1.95
CA VAL A 138 11.91 5.60 -0.50
C VAL A 138 11.66 4.17 -0.01
N GLY A 139 11.19 3.27 -0.90
CA GLY A 139 10.97 1.86 -0.59
C GLY A 139 12.20 0.98 -0.79
N ALA A 140 13.31 1.51 -1.30
CA ALA A 140 14.53 0.74 -1.54
C ALA A 140 15.08 0.05 -0.27
N PRO A 141 15.13 0.71 0.91
CA PRO A 141 15.56 0.04 2.15
C PRO A 141 14.66 -1.13 2.53
N GLY A 142 13.33 -0.96 2.43
CA GLY A 142 12.37 -2.02 2.74
C GLY A 142 12.51 -3.24 1.81
N ARG A 143 12.76 -3.00 0.52
CA ARG A 143 13.05 -4.09 -0.44
C ARG A 143 14.35 -4.81 -0.12
N LEU A 144 15.39 -4.08 0.26
CA LEU A 144 16.69 -4.66 0.61
C LEU A 144 16.57 -5.54 1.87
N MET A 145 15.96 -5.02 2.93
CA MET A 145 15.80 -5.73 4.20
C MET A 145 14.92 -6.97 4.08
N ARG A 146 13.93 -6.96 3.18
CA ARG A 146 13.10 -8.13 2.88
C ARG A 146 13.90 -9.31 2.30
N ASN A 147 15.00 -9.05 1.61
CA ASN A 147 15.83 -10.12 1.01
C ASN A 147 16.88 -10.66 1.98
N SER A 148 16.98 -10.11 3.20
CA SER A 148 17.88 -10.64 4.23
C SER A 148 17.43 -12.03 4.71
N GLN A 149 18.40 -12.94 4.86
CA GLN A 149 18.22 -14.26 5.50
C GLN A 149 18.19 -14.16 7.03
N ARG A 150 18.56 -12.99 7.57
CA ARG A 150 18.58 -12.71 9.00
C ARG A 150 17.56 -11.66 9.39
N GLN A 151 16.96 -11.86 10.55
CA GLN A 151 16.00 -10.92 11.13
C GLN A 151 16.43 -10.56 12.56
N ALA A 152 16.30 -9.28 12.90
CA ALA A 152 16.43 -8.83 14.27
C ALA A 152 15.17 -9.19 15.05
N ILE A 153 15.35 -9.78 16.23
CA ILE A 153 14.30 -10.01 17.22
C ILE A 153 14.65 -9.25 18.48
N ALA A 154 13.63 -8.79 19.19
CA ALA A 154 13.82 -8.12 20.45
C ALA A 154 12.91 -8.69 21.54
N MET A 155 13.36 -8.55 22.77
CA MET A 155 12.60 -8.88 23.97
C MET A 155 12.90 -7.84 25.06
N PHE A 156 11.87 -7.43 25.81
CA PHE A 156 12.05 -6.61 27.00
C PHE A 156 12.25 -7.54 28.20
N ARG A 157 13.40 -7.43 28.86
CA ARG A 157 13.74 -8.23 30.03
C ARG A 157 14.36 -7.34 31.10
N HIS A 158 13.78 -7.32 32.31
CA HIS A 158 14.28 -6.51 33.44
C HIS A 158 14.58 -5.05 33.06
N SER A 159 13.65 -4.40 32.34
CA SER A 159 13.80 -3.01 31.85
C SER A 159 14.96 -2.78 30.87
N ARG A 160 15.54 -3.83 30.30
CA ARG A 160 16.52 -3.76 29.21
C ARG A 160 15.93 -4.35 27.94
N LEU A 161 16.22 -3.70 26.81
CA LEU A 161 15.92 -4.23 25.49
C LEU A 161 17.06 -5.16 25.08
N GLU A 162 16.78 -6.46 25.02
CA GLU A 162 17.70 -7.43 24.44
C GLU A 162 17.38 -7.58 22.95
N VAL A 163 18.39 -7.44 22.10
CA VAL A 163 18.26 -7.63 20.64
C VAL A 163 19.14 -8.80 20.23
N LYS A 164 18.59 -9.72 19.44
CA LYS A 164 19.30 -10.87 18.87
C LYS A 164 19.00 -10.97 17.38
N GLU A 165 19.84 -11.71 16.68
CA GLU A 165 19.59 -12.11 15.30
C GLU A 165 19.16 -13.58 15.28
N ILE A 166 18.18 -13.88 14.44
CA ILE A 166 17.79 -15.25 14.11
C ILE A 166 17.75 -15.43 12.59
N GLY A 167 17.89 -16.67 12.15
CA GLY A 167 17.55 -17.05 10.79
C GLY A 167 16.07 -16.81 10.51
N ARG A 168 15.71 -16.43 9.28
CA ARG A 168 14.33 -16.14 8.89
C ARG A 168 13.39 -17.35 9.03
N GLU A 169 13.92 -18.56 8.89
CA GLU A 169 13.18 -19.82 9.01
C GLU A 169 13.25 -20.40 10.44
N GLU A 170 14.06 -19.81 11.32
CA GLU A 170 14.15 -20.25 12.71
C GLU A 170 12.89 -19.81 13.47
N PRO A 171 12.33 -20.69 14.31
CA PRO A 171 11.14 -20.36 15.09
C PRO A 171 11.46 -19.23 16.08
N LEU A 172 10.54 -18.26 16.17
CA LEU A 172 10.67 -17.14 17.09
C LEU A 172 10.64 -17.67 18.54
N PRO A 173 11.69 -17.41 19.36
CA PRO A 173 11.70 -17.86 20.75
C PRO A 173 10.56 -17.22 21.55
N GLN A 174 10.01 -17.94 22.53
CA GLN A 174 8.87 -17.46 23.31
C GLN A 174 9.17 -16.11 24.00
N GLY A 175 8.26 -15.15 23.87
CA GLY A 175 8.40 -13.80 24.44
C GLY A 175 9.21 -12.81 23.60
N TRP A 176 9.83 -13.25 22.52
CA TRP A 176 10.48 -12.37 21.54
C TRP A 176 9.47 -11.89 20.51
N TRP A 177 9.70 -10.70 19.95
CA TRP A 177 8.98 -10.21 18.77
C TRP A 177 9.98 -9.85 17.68
N HIS A 178 9.54 -9.88 16.43
CA HIS A 178 10.37 -9.39 15.35
C HIS A 178 10.54 -7.87 15.44
N ALA A 179 11.78 -7.42 15.55
CA ALA A 179 12.17 -6.03 15.65
C ALA A 179 12.80 -5.55 14.34
N SER A 180 12.20 -5.97 13.21
CA SER A 180 12.73 -5.64 11.89
C SER A 180 11.79 -4.72 11.14
N LEU A 181 12.38 -3.71 10.49
CA LEU A 181 11.69 -2.91 9.49
C LEU A 181 11.19 -3.77 8.30
N ALA A 182 11.75 -4.97 8.12
CA ALA A 182 11.31 -5.92 7.10
C ALA A 182 9.90 -6.51 7.35
N ASP A 183 9.36 -6.42 8.58
CA ASP A 183 8.05 -7.00 8.89
C ASP A 183 6.89 -6.16 8.39
N LYS A 184 7.07 -4.84 8.33
CA LYS A 184 6.04 -3.89 7.86
C LYS A 184 6.57 -3.00 6.74
N PRO A 185 7.06 -3.58 5.63
CA PRO A 185 7.82 -2.84 4.63
C PRO A 185 6.97 -1.77 3.93
N VAL A 186 5.66 -2.03 3.73
CA VAL A 186 4.71 -1.08 3.15
C VAL A 186 4.47 0.10 4.10
N ALA A 187 4.23 -0.17 5.39
CA ALA A 187 4.00 0.87 6.40
C ALA A 187 5.20 1.81 6.51
N ILE A 188 6.42 1.24 6.55
CA ILE A 188 7.65 2.01 6.66
C ILE A 188 7.92 2.81 5.39
N THR A 189 7.64 2.23 4.21
CA THR A 189 7.72 2.97 2.94
C THR A 189 6.73 4.13 2.89
N GLY A 190 5.50 3.93 3.38
CA GLY A 190 4.50 4.98 3.54
C GLY A 190 4.99 6.11 4.45
N LEU A 191 5.55 5.75 5.62
CA LEU A 191 6.11 6.71 6.57
C LEU A 191 7.28 7.50 5.97
N PHE A 192 8.23 6.83 5.31
CA PHE A 192 9.35 7.48 4.63
C PHE A 192 8.88 8.36 3.47
N SER A 193 7.86 7.94 2.72
CA SER A 193 7.23 8.78 1.71
C SER A 193 6.64 10.05 2.32
N SER A 194 5.98 9.95 3.48
CA SER A 194 5.43 11.14 4.14
C SER A 194 6.51 12.10 4.59
N LEU A 195 7.58 11.58 5.22
CA LEU A 195 8.73 12.39 5.64
C LEU A 195 9.42 13.03 4.43
N PHE A 196 9.58 12.29 3.34
CA PHE A 196 10.13 12.80 2.09
C PHE A 196 9.33 14.00 1.58
N PHE A 197 8.00 13.89 1.51
CA PHE A 197 7.16 15.00 1.06
C PHE A 197 7.17 16.20 2.02
N LEU A 198 7.28 15.99 3.33
CA LEU A 198 7.44 17.09 4.28
C LEU A 198 8.76 17.85 4.06
N VAL A 199 9.85 17.13 3.81
CA VAL A 199 11.15 17.75 3.49
C VAL A 199 11.08 18.51 2.17
N VAL A 200 10.56 17.89 1.10
CA VAL A 200 10.41 18.55 -0.20
C VAL A 200 9.56 19.82 -0.07
N LYS A 201 8.45 19.74 0.67
CA LYS A 201 7.57 20.89 0.93
C LYS A 201 8.26 22.00 1.73
N SER A 202 9.23 21.69 2.59
CA SER A 202 9.96 22.70 3.35
C SER A 202 11.05 23.42 2.54
N LEU A 203 11.43 22.87 1.37
CA LEU A 203 12.47 23.41 0.50
C LEU A 203 11.92 24.22 -0.68
N LEU A 204 10.61 24.13 -0.95
CA LEU A 204 9.89 24.87 -1.99
C LEU A 204 9.14 26.06 -1.37
#